data_AF-A0A1B7P6J6-F1
#
_entry.id   AF-A0A1B7P6J6-F1
#
_cell.length_a   1.000
_cell.length_b   1.000
_cell.length_c   1.000
_cell.angle_alpha   90.00
_cell.angle_beta   90.00
_cell.angle_gamma   90.00
#
_symmetry.space_group_name_H-M   'P 1'
#
loop_
_entity.id
_entity.type
_entity.pdbx_description
1 polymer ?
#
loop_
_entity_poly.entity_id
_entity_poly.type
_entity_poly.pdbx_seq_one_letter_code
_entity_poly.pdbx_strand_id
1 'polypeptide(L)'
;MNVIIIGLRSNILRVQFDDKPTPGQRAFASSFSSGLSGGAIAFSIHRRFIPGAVIFGIVGFLGQKSYDVIDGWQLSRGQTRPQKPLVQRMLESKWMLLKPLPDEEYIGMLNEKILAVDAEIAVIDDKIAELKRLEAS
;
A
#
# COMPACT_ATOMS: atom_id res chain seq x y z
N MET A 1 7.74 10.50 5.73
CA MET A 1 7.81 11.09 4.37
C MET A 1 6.42 11.35 3.75
N ASN A 2 5.35 11.54 4.55
CA ASN A 2 3.97 11.77 4.06
C ASN A 2 3.48 13.22 4.22
N VAL A 3 4.27 14.11 4.83
CA VAL A 3 3.87 15.49 5.16
C VAL A 3 4.13 16.47 4.01
N ILE A 4 5.10 16.18 3.14
CA ILE A 4 5.56 17.13 2.11
C ILE A 4 4.52 17.28 0.98
N ILE A 5 3.90 16.18 0.54
CA ILE A 5 2.92 16.18 -0.55
C ILE A 5 1.62 16.90 -0.14
N ILE A 6 1.18 16.70 1.11
CA ILE A 6 -0.02 17.33 1.67
C ILE A 6 0.20 18.85 1.89
N GLY A 7 1.40 19.24 2.34
CA GLY A 7 1.76 20.64 2.55
C GLY A 7 1.79 21.44 1.24
N LEU A 8 2.37 20.89 0.18
CA LEU A 8 2.54 21.62 -1.09
C LEU A 8 1.20 21.93 -1.77
N ARG A 9 0.31 20.93 -1.86
CA ARG A 9 -1.05 21.12 -2.41
C ARG A 9 -1.83 22.15 -1.60
N SER A 10 -1.79 22.03 -0.26
CA SER A 10 -2.54 22.92 0.63
C SER A 10 -2.03 24.36 0.54
N ASN A 11 -0.72 24.56 0.36
CA ASN A 11 -0.13 25.89 0.19
C ASN A 11 -0.55 26.53 -1.14
N ILE A 12 -0.48 25.79 -2.26
CA ILE A 12 -0.92 26.27 -3.57
C ILE A 12 -2.41 26.65 -3.56
N LEU A 13 -3.25 25.79 -2.96
CA LEU A 13 -4.68 26.06 -2.84
C LEU A 13 -4.98 27.29 -2.00
N ARG A 14 -4.14 27.62 -1.01
CA ARG A 14 -4.37 28.74 -0.08
C ARG A 14 -3.80 30.06 -0.58
N VAL A 15 -2.74 30.03 -1.39
CA VAL A 15 -2.10 31.22 -1.95
C VAL A 15 -2.74 31.65 -3.26
N GLN A 16 -3.18 30.67 -4.07
CA GLN A 16 -3.60 30.90 -5.45
C GLN A 16 -5.13 30.78 -5.64
N PHE A 17 -5.83 30.16 -4.69
CA PHE A 17 -7.28 29.96 -4.72
C PHE A 17 -7.89 30.30 -3.35
N ASP A 18 -9.19 30.59 -3.32
CA ASP A 18 -9.91 30.93 -2.10
C ASP A 18 -10.26 29.65 -1.30
N ASP A 19 -10.70 29.77 -0.03
CA ASP A 19 -10.97 28.63 0.87
C ASP A 19 -12.06 27.64 0.35
N LYS A 20 -12.77 27.98 -0.73
CA LYS A 20 -13.73 27.11 -1.43
C LYS A 20 -13.28 26.81 -2.88
N PRO A 21 -12.22 26.00 -3.08
CA PRO A 21 -11.70 25.73 -4.41
C PRO A 21 -12.62 24.79 -5.20
N THR A 22 -12.91 25.17 -6.45
CA THR A 22 -13.68 24.40 -7.44
C THR A 22 -13.00 23.06 -7.73
N PRO A 23 -13.73 21.98 -8.08
CA PRO A 23 -13.13 20.67 -8.38
C PRO A 23 -11.97 20.71 -9.39
N GLY A 24 -12.06 21.57 -10.42
CA GLY A 24 -10.97 21.77 -11.37
C GLY A 24 -9.69 22.39 -10.78
N GLN A 25 -9.81 23.28 -9.80
CA GLN A 25 -8.67 23.91 -9.12
C GLN A 25 -7.98 22.92 -8.17
N ARG A 26 -8.75 22.04 -7.54
CA ARG A 26 -8.22 20.92 -6.74
C ARG A 26 -7.39 19.99 -7.63
N ALA A 27 -7.98 19.56 -8.76
CA ALA A 27 -7.34 18.72 -9.79
C ALA A 27 -5.99 19.30 -10.21
N PHE A 28 -5.97 20.59 -10.58
CA PHE A 28 -4.75 21.28 -10.97
C PHE A 28 -3.69 21.30 -9.87
N ALA A 29 -4.07 21.67 -8.64
CA ALA A 29 -3.13 21.75 -7.52
C ALA A 29 -2.47 20.41 -7.20
N SER A 30 -3.22 19.30 -7.31
CA SER A 30 -2.66 17.97 -7.03
C SER A 30 -1.82 17.43 -8.17
N SER A 31 -2.17 17.74 -9.43
CA SER A 31 -1.31 17.43 -10.57
C SER A 31 0.03 18.16 -10.44
N PHE A 32 0.00 19.44 -10.07
CA PHE A 32 1.21 20.23 -9.90
C PHE A 32 2.05 19.74 -8.72
N SER A 33 1.42 19.48 -7.56
CA SER A 33 2.15 18.97 -6.38
C SER A 33 2.72 17.57 -6.59
N SER A 34 1.97 16.69 -7.25
CA SER A 34 2.42 15.32 -7.57
C SER A 34 3.53 15.34 -8.61
N GLY A 35 3.45 16.23 -9.61
CA GLY A 35 4.51 16.44 -10.59
C GLY A 35 5.80 16.95 -9.96
N LEU A 36 5.74 17.98 -9.10
CA LEU A 36 6.93 18.47 -8.41
C LEU A 36 7.56 17.40 -7.50
N SER A 37 6.74 16.69 -6.72
CA SER A 37 7.22 15.62 -5.83
C SER A 37 7.77 14.43 -6.61
N GLY A 38 7.08 13.99 -7.66
CA GLY A 38 7.50 12.86 -8.49
C GLY A 38 8.73 13.18 -9.34
N GLY A 39 8.84 14.42 -9.83
CA GLY A 39 10.04 14.92 -10.48
C GLY A 39 11.24 14.95 -9.55
N ALA A 40 11.06 15.38 -8.29
CA ALA A 40 12.13 15.36 -7.29
C ALA A 40 12.62 13.93 -7.01
N ILE A 41 11.70 12.96 -6.85
CA ILE A 41 12.07 11.54 -6.62
C ILE A 41 12.78 10.96 -7.85
N ALA A 42 12.26 11.20 -9.06
CA ALA A 42 12.90 10.72 -10.30
C ALA A 42 14.26 11.37 -10.53
N PHE A 43 14.43 12.63 -10.12
CA PHE A 43 15.72 13.30 -10.12
C PHE A 43 16.70 12.67 -9.12
N SER A 44 16.25 12.29 -7.92
CA SER A 44 17.10 11.61 -6.93
C SER A 44 17.59 10.24 -7.40
N ILE A 45 16.75 9.47 -8.11
CA ILE A 45 17.09 8.09 -8.53
C ILE A 45 17.82 8.07 -9.88
N HIS A 46 17.35 8.86 -10.86
CA HIS A 46 17.77 8.79 -12.26
C HIS A 46 18.35 10.10 -12.80
N ARG A 47 18.51 11.14 -11.96
CA ARG A 47 18.97 12.49 -12.36
C ARG A 47 18.12 13.14 -13.47
N ARG A 48 16.89 12.65 -13.70
CA ARG A 48 15.99 13.10 -14.76
C ARG A 48 14.64 13.54 -14.17
N PHE A 49 14.45 14.85 -14.08
CA PHE A 49 13.28 15.47 -13.42
C PHE A 49 12.01 15.41 -14.27
N ILE A 50 12.10 15.84 -15.54
CA ILE A 50 10.96 16.02 -16.45
C ILE A 50 10.10 14.74 -16.61
N PRO A 51 10.65 13.56 -16.90
CA PRO A 51 9.82 12.36 -17.09
C PRO A 51 9.09 11.95 -15.80
N GLY A 52 9.72 12.11 -14.63
CA GLY A 52 9.06 11.87 -13.35
C GLY A 52 7.94 12.87 -13.09
N ALA A 53 8.18 14.16 -13.34
CA ALA A 53 7.17 15.19 -13.13
C ALA A 53 5.93 14.99 -14.01
N VAL A 54 6.12 14.58 -15.28
CA VAL A 54 5.01 14.32 -16.20
C VAL A 54 4.19 13.11 -15.77
N ILE A 55 4.83 11.97 -15.50
CA ILE A 55 4.12 10.74 -15.14
C ILE A 55 3.36 10.92 -13.83
N PHE A 56 4.01 11.44 -12.79
CA PHE A 56 3.35 11.65 -11.50
C PHE A 56 2.30 12.76 -11.55
N GLY A 57 2.45 13.77 -12.41
CA GLY A 57 1.42 14.78 -12.65
C GLY A 57 0.15 14.20 -13.29
N ILE A 58 0.30 13.33 -14.29
CA ILE A 58 -0.81 12.61 -14.93
C ILE A 58 -1.50 11.68 -13.93
N VAL A 59 -0.73 10.89 -13.17
CA VAL A 59 -1.27 9.98 -12.14
C VAL A 59 -2.00 10.78 -11.05
N GLY A 60 -1.45 11.91 -10.62
CA GLY A 60 -2.10 12.81 -9.66
C GLY A 60 -3.42 13.39 -10.18
N PHE A 61 -3.45 13.84 -11.45
CA PHE A 61 -4.69 14.33 -12.09
C PHE A 61 -5.77 13.25 -12.14
N LEU A 62 -5.39 12.07 -12.63
CA LEU A 62 -6.29 10.95 -12.82
C LEU A 62 -6.82 10.42 -11.49
N GLY A 63 -5.96 10.36 -10.46
CA GLY A 63 -6.34 9.96 -9.11
C GLY A 63 -7.34 10.91 -8.46
N GLN A 64 -7.24 12.21 -8.73
CA GLN A 64 -8.25 13.16 -8.22
C GLN A 64 -9.57 13.07 -8.97
N LYS A 65 -9.54 12.94 -10.30
CA LYS A 65 -10.74 12.77 -11.11
C LYS A 65 -11.50 11.50 -10.74
N SER A 66 -10.80 10.39 -10.49
CA SER A 66 -11.44 9.15 -10.06
C SER A 66 -12.05 9.28 -8.66
N TYR A 67 -11.38 9.98 -7.74
CA TYR A 67 -11.90 10.24 -6.41
C TYR A 67 -13.20 11.07 -6.45
N ASP A 68 -13.22 12.17 -7.21
CA ASP A 68 -14.40 13.04 -7.34
C ASP A 68 -15.61 12.30 -7.92
N VAL A 69 -15.39 11.38 -8.87
CA VAL A 69 -16.46 10.55 -9.46
C VAL A 69 -16.98 9.53 -8.45
N ILE A 70 -16.09 8.83 -7.74
CA ILE A 70 -16.49 7.82 -6.74
C ILE A 70 -17.25 8.49 -5.58
N ASP A 71 -16.78 9.65 -5.11
CA ASP A 71 -17.44 10.42 -4.05
C ASP A 71 -18.84 10.87 -4.49
N GLY A 72 -18.98 11.39 -5.71
CA GLY A 72 -20.28 11.74 -6.30
C GLY A 72 -21.23 10.54 -6.45
N TRP A 73 -20.71 9.37 -6.80
CA TRP A 73 -21.50 8.13 -6.87
C TRP A 73 -21.91 7.60 -5.49
N GLN A 74 -21.05 7.77 -4.48
CA GLN A 74 -21.37 7.43 -3.09
C GLN A 74 -22.45 8.34 -2.49
N LEU A 75 -22.37 9.65 -2.76
CA LEU A 75 -23.39 10.62 -2.38
C LEU A 75 -24.75 10.32 -3.06
N SER A 76 -24.72 9.91 -4.34
CA SER A 76 -25.93 9.64 -5.12
C SER A 76 -26.61 8.30 -4.78
N ARG A 77 -25.86 7.31 -4.25
CA ARG A 77 -26.42 5.98 -3.92
C ARG A 77 -27.08 5.88 -2.56
N GLY A 78 -27.10 6.95 -1.78
CA GLY A 78 -27.70 6.97 -0.45
C GLY A 78 -26.96 6.05 0.53
N GLN A 79 -27.04 6.37 1.82
CA GLN A 79 -26.38 5.70 2.94
C GLN A 79 -26.92 4.27 3.21
N THR A 80 -27.28 3.48 2.20
CA THR A 80 -28.00 2.21 2.36
C THR A 80 -27.10 1.00 2.63
N ARG A 81 -25.77 1.16 2.66
CA ARG A 81 -24.86 0.11 3.13
C ARG A 81 -23.68 0.75 3.86
N PRO A 82 -23.27 0.26 5.04
CA PRO A 82 -22.03 0.70 5.68
C PRO A 82 -20.88 0.26 4.77
N GLN A 83 -20.44 1.13 3.87
CA GLN A 83 -19.26 0.86 3.07
C GLN A 83 -18.06 0.96 3.99
N LYS A 84 -17.35 -0.16 4.16
CA LYS A 84 -16.06 -0.18 4.83
C LYS A 84 -15.18 0.95 4.26
N PRO A 85 -14.48 1.73 5.11
CA PRO A 85 -13.60 2.81 4.65
C PRO A 85 -12.65 2.32 3.55
N LEU A 86 -12.36 3.17 2.57
CA LEU A 86 -11.51 2.84 1.41
C LEU A 86 -10.19 2.17 1.82
N VAL A 87 -9.62 2.59 2.96
CA VAL A 87 -8.42 2.01 3.54
C VAL A 87 -8.63 0.54 3.93
N GLN A 88 -9.73 0.18 4.59
CA GLN A 88 -10.07 -1.21 4.91
C GLN A 88 -10.30 -2.05 3.64
N ARG A 89 -10.91 -1.47 2.61
CA ARG A 89 -11.08 -2.17 1.32
C ARG A 89 -9.78 -2.39 0.58
N MET A 90 -8.83 -1.46 0.69
CA MET A 90 -7.47 -1.62 0.16
C MET A 90 -6.70 -2.68 0.96
N LEU A 91 -6.83 -2.69 2.28
CA LEU A 91 -6.26 -3.69 3.19
C LEU A 91 -6.75 -5.11 2.91
N GLU A 92 -8.03 -5.25 2.57
CA GLU A 92 -8.65 -6.53 2.21
C GLU A 92 -8.41 -6.91 0.73
N SER A 93 -7.73 -6.07 -0.06
CA SER A 93 -7.55 -6.33 -1.49
C SER A 93 -6.44 -7.37 -1.75
N LYS A 94 -6.64 -8.22 -2.76
CA LYS A 94 -5.67 -9.26 -3.19
C LYS A 94 -4.30 -8.72 -3.61
N TRP A 95 -4.18 -7.41 -3.80
CA TRP A 95 -2.97 -6.74 -4.29
C TRP A 95 -2.11 -6.17 -3.17
N MET A 96 -2.50 -6.38 -1.91
CA MET A 96 -1.76 -5.84 -0.78
C MET A 96 -0.72 -6.85 -0.28
N LEU A 97 0.53 -6.39 -0.16
CA LEU A 97 1.69 -7.22 0.20
C LEU A 97 1.59 -7.82 1.62
N LEU A 98 0.80 -7.20 2.50
CA LEU A 98 0.61 -7.65 3.87
C LEU A 98 -0.86 -8.04 4.08
N LYS A 99 -1.12 -9.33 4.33
CA LYS A 99 -2.46 -9.80 4.68
C LYS A 99 -2.67 -9.58 6.19
N PRO A 100 -3.79 -8.98 6.64
CA PRO A 100 -4.15 -9.01 8.04
C PRO A 100 -4.38 -10.46 8.47
N LEU A 101 -3.64 -10.91 9.47
CA LEU A 101 -3.68 -12.28 9.96
C LEU A 101 -4.38 -12.30 11.33
N PRO A 102 -5.59 -12.85 11.44
CA PRO A 102 -6.26 -12.99 12.73
C PRO A 102 -5.51 -14.00 13.61
N ASP A 103 -5.56 -13.81 14.94
CA ASP A 103 -4.80 -14.58 15.92
C ASP A 103 -4.99 -16.11 15.75
N GLU A 104 -6.21 -16.55 15.43
CA GLU A 104 -6.53 -17.96 15.18
C GLU A 104 -5.77 -18.54 13.96
N GLU A 105 -5.68 -17.77 12.87
CA GLU A 105 -4.95 -18.17 11.65
C GLU A 105 -3.44 -18.21 11.91
N TYR A 106 -2.92 -17.32 12.77
CA TYR A 106 -1.53 -17.34 13.21
C TYR A 106 -1.19 -18.59 14.04
N ILE A 107 -2.03 -18.93 15.03
CA ILE A 107 -1.83 -20.13 15.86
C ILE A 107 -1.90 -21.41 15.00
N GLY A 108 -2.82 -21.46 14.04
CA GLY A 108 -2.91 -22.57 13.08
C GLY A 108 -1.60 -22.77 12.30
N MET A 109 -1.09 -21.71 11.67
CA MET A 109 0.19 -21.77 10.94
C MET A 109 1.38 -22.12 11.84
N LEU A 110 1.37 -21.67 13.09
CA LEU A 110 2.45 -21.96 14.04
C LEU A 110 2.47 -23.45 14.40
N ASN A 111 1.30 -24.05 14.64
CA ASN A 111 1.18 -25.47 14.93
C ASN A 111 1.60 -26.34 13.75
N GLU A 112 1.25 -25.96 12.52
CA GLU A 112 1.71 -26.67 11.31
C GLU A 112 3.24 -26.67 11.19
N LYS A 113 3.88 -25.53 11.49
CA LYS A 113 5.35 -25.41 11.46
C LYS A 113 6.02 -26.25 12.54
N ILE A 114 5.46 -26.29 13.75
CA ILE A 114 5.96 -27.13 14.84
C ILE A 114 5.91 -28.60 14.43
N LEU A 115 4.78 -29.05 13.89
CA LEU A 115 4.62 -30.43 13.45
C LEU A 115 5.62 -30.82 12.35
N ALA A 116 5.88 -29.92 11.40
CA ALA A 116 6.89 -30.15 10.36
C ALA A 116 8.30 -30.30 10.94
N VAL A 117 8.67 -29.46 11.91
CA VAL A 117 9.96 -29.54 12.61
C VAL A 117 10.07 -30.84 13.41
N ASP A 118 9.03 -31.25 14.13
CA ASP A 118 9.02 -32.50 14.89
C ASP A 118 9.22 -33.72 13.99
N ALA A 119 8.62 -33.72 12.81
CA ALA A 119 8.83 -34.77 11.81
C ALA A 119 10.27 -34.80 11.29
N GLU A 120 10.88 -33.63 11.05
CA GLU A 120 12.29 -33.54 10.66
C GLU A 120 13.23 -34.03 11.77
N ILE A 121 12.92 -33.71 13.04
CA ILE A 121 13.67 -34.20 14.20
C ILE A 121 13.63 -35.73 14.26
N ALA A 122 12.44 -36.34 14.10
CA ALA A 122 12.29 -37.80 14.11
C ALA A 122 13.14 -38.48 13.02
N VAL A 123 13.18 -37.92 11.81
CA VAL A 123 14.04 -38.43 10.72
C VAL A 123 15.53 -38.29 11.04
N ILE A 124 15.94 -37.21 11.73
CA ILE A 124 17.32 -37.03 12.16
C ILE A 124 17.69 -38.02 13.26
N ASP A 125 16.80 -38.26 14.23
CA ASP A 125 17.02 -39.23 15.31
C ASP A 125 17.22 -40.64 14.78
N ASP A 126 16.44 -41.06 13.78
CA ASP A 126 16.61 -42.35 13.11
C ASP A 126 17.99 -42.48 12.45
N LYS A 127 18.46 -41.42 11.77
CA LYS A 127 19.80 -41.38 11.16
C LYS A 127 20.92 -41.41 12.20
N ILE A 128 20.76 -40.72 13.33
CA ILE A 128 21.73 -40.77 14.44
C ILE A 128 21.79 -42.18 15.01
N ALA A 129 20.64 -42.85 15.17
CA ALA A 129 20.59 -44.22 15.66
C ALA A 129 21.26 -45.21 14.70
N GLU A 130 21.08 -45.04 13.38
CA GLU A 130 21.77 -45.84 12.36
C GLU A 130 23.29 -45.66 12.42
N LEU A 131 23.78 -44.42 12.46
CA LEU A 131 25.21 -44.13 12.56
C LEU A 131 25.83 -44.75 13.83
N LYS A 132 25.15 -44.64 14.98
CA LYS A 132 25.62 -45.25 16.23
C LYS A 132 25.71 -46.78 16.16
N ARG A 133 24.83 -47.44 15.40
CA ARG A 133 24.89 -48.90 15.21
C ARG A 133 26.07 -49.31 14.32
N LEU A 134 26.38 -48.50 13.30
CA LEU A 134 27.54 -48.71 12.44
C LEU A 134 28.86 -48.52 13.18
N GLU A 135 28.97 -47.53 14.07
CA GLU A 135 30.18 -47.32 14.89
C GLU A 135 30.39 -48.40 15.96
N ALA A 136 29.33 -49.11 16.35
CA ALA A 136 29.37 -50.17 17.36
C ALA A 136 29.61 -51.58 16.77
N SER A 137 29.75 -51.72 15.45
CA SER A 137 30.05 -52.98 14.74
C SER A 137 31.48 -53.00 14.21
#